data_AF-A0A8T2F5R3-F1
#
_entry.id   AF-A0A8T2F5R3-F1
#
_cell.length_a   1.000
_cell.length_b   1.000
_cell.length_c   1.000
_cell.angle_alpha   90.00
_cell.angle_beta   90.00
_cell.angle_gamma   90.00
#
_symmetry.space_group_name_H-M   'P 1'
#
loop_
_entity.id
_entity.type
_entity.pdbx_description
1 polymer ?
#
loop_
_entity_poly.entity_id
_entity_poly.type
_entity_poly.pdbx_seq_one_letter_code
_entity_poly.pdbx_strand_id
1 'polypeptide(L)'
;MRPPISSGRIGDGGLDSCPEKKEEEKDSTSRLCSDLSDLRIERIGSTPAFQWISVYTKRPPMKQRFHHNIANSRLSHHAEKGKRDGLFISCVASEANLWALVMDAGTGFTSQVYKFSSTFLPKDWIMKQWEKNYYISSIAGANNGSSLVVMSKGTRYIQQSYKTGDSIPLKWMDKKWKEGFHVTSMTTGGSRWGVVMSRNSGFSEQVMEVDFLNPSEDINRRLESGYMITSMAATADQAALILSIPRRKITDEIQETLRTSSFPSSYVKDKWGKNMFITSICYGRTV
;
A
#
# COMPACT_ATOMS: atom_id res chain seq x y z
N MET A 1 48.33 28.81 66.53
CA MET A 1 48.16 30.27 66.30
C MET A 1 47.18 30.46 65.14
N ARG A 2 46.13 31.27 65.33
CA ARG A 2 45.15 31.73 64.29
C ARG A 2 45.70 32.98 63.55
N PRO A 3 44.93 33.68 62.65
CA PRO A 3 44.78 33.55 61.19
C PRO A 3 45.14 34.91 60.48
N PRO A 4 44.63 35.38 59.30
CA PRO A 4 43.19 35.61 58.92
C PRO A 4 42.86 35.17 57.46
N ILE A 5 41.64 34.85 56.99
CA ILE A 5 40.25 35.39 57.06
C ILE A 5 40.01 36.71 56.30
N SER A 6 39.35 36.60 55.15
CA SER A 6 38.25 37.46 54.65
C SER A 6 37.54 36.68 53.52
N SER A 7 36.26 36.80 53.17
CA SER A 7 35.07 37.44 53.73
C SER A 7 33.90 37.13 52.76
N GLY A 8 32.66 37.06 53.28
CA GLY A 8 31.40 37.26 52.51
C GLY A 8 30.74 35.96 52.03
N ARG A 9 29.61 35.51 52.59
CA ARG A 9 28.21 36.01 52.61
C ARG A 9 27.33 35.41 51.49
N ILE A 10 26.41 34.55 51.95
CA ILE A 10 24.94 34.47 51.69
C ILE A 10 24.41 34.41 50.24
N GLY A 11 23.59 33.38 49.98
CA GLY A 11 22.59 33.25 48.91
C GLY A 11 22.26 31.75 48.75
N ASP A 12 21.32 31.17 49.48
CA ASP A 12 19.85 31.21 49.36
C ASP A 12 19.31 30.60 48.04
N GLY A 13 18.44 29.59 48.19
CA GLY A 13 17.37 29.26 47.25
C GLY A 13 17.68 28.50 45.96
N GLY A 14 17.46 27.18 46.00
CA GLY A 14 16.49 26.52 45.12
C GLY A 14 16.87 26.16 43.68
N LEU A 15 16.89 24.85 43.42
CA LEU A 15 16.10 24.10 42.41
C LEU A 15 16.93 22.97 41.81
N ASP A 16 16.60 21.75 42.23
CA ASP A 16 17.01 20.50 41.59
C ASP A 16 16.57 20.52 40.12
N SER A 17 17.54 20.65 39.22
CA SER A 17 17.36 20.41 37.79
C SER A 17 17.59 18.93 37.49
N CYS A 18 16.54 18.29 36.97
CA CYS A 18 16.60 16.96 36.35
C CYS A 18 17.61 16.95 35.19
N PRO A 19 18.28 15.82 34.91
CA PRO A 19 19.20 15.71 33.79
C PRO A 19 18.45 15.88 32.47
N GLU A 20 18.94 16.78 31.61
CA GLU A 20 18.50 16.94 30.23
C GLU A 20 18.52 15.58 29.51
N LYS A 21 17.34 15.11 29.10
CA LYS A 21 17.22 14.06 28.09
C LYS A 21 17.81 14.64 26.80
N LYS A 22 18.91 14.05 26.32
CA LYS A 22 19.33 14.22 24.93
C LYS A 22 18.17 13.76 24.04
N GLU A 23 17.56 14.69 23.33
CA GLU A 23 16.71 14.37 22.19
C GLU A 23 17.58 13.65 21.15
N GLU A 24 17.28 12.38 20.90
CA GLU A 24 17.85 11.66 19.76
C GLU A 24 17.29 12.29 18.47
N GLU A 25 18.20 12.86 17.67
CA GLU A 25 17.90 13.38 16.35
C GLU A 25 17.35 12.23 15.47
N LYS A 26 16.05 12.31 15.13
CA LYS A 26 15.30 11.30 14.37
C LYS A 26 15.95 11.13 12.98
N ASP A 27 16.41 9.92 12.67
CA ASP A 27 16.98 9.60 11.35
C ASP A 27 15.96 9.85 10.23
N SER A 28 16.15 10.97 9.53
CA SER A 28 15.32 11.44 8.42
C SER A 28 15.31 10.50 7.21
N THR A 29 16.14 9.43 7.21
CA THR A 29 16.22 8.45 6.14
C THR A 29 15.39 7.18 6.37
N SER A 30 14.70 7.07 7.51
CA SER A 30 13.86 5.91 7.83
C SER A 30 12.66 5.78 6.88
N ARG A 31 12.73 4.78 5.98
CA ARG A 31 11.63 4.40 5.05
C ARG A 31 10.48 3.63 5.73
N LEU A 32 10.59 3.44 7.03
CA LEU A 32 9.59 2.86 7.92
C LEU A 32 9.31 3.94 8.97
N CYS A 33 8.05 4.35 9.12
CA CYS A 33 7.71 5.38 10.08
C CYS A 33 7.77 4.80 11.51
N SER A 34 8.73 5.28 12.32
CA SER A 34 8.97 5.01 13.76
C SER A 34 9.22 3.55 14.19
N ASP A 35 10.03 3.41 15.24
CA ASP A 35 10.44 2.14 15.83
C ASP A 35 9.27 1.21 16.15
N LEU A 36 9.20 0.12 15.38
CA LEU A 36 8.21 -0.94 15.51
C LEU A 36 8.28 -1.67 16.88
N SER A 37 9.29 -1.38 17.70
CA SER A 37 9.49 -1.99 19.02
C SER A 37 8.57 -1.45 20.10
N ASP A 38 7.95 -0.28 19.92
CA ASP A 38 7.15 0.38 20.97
C ASP A 38 5.63 0.45 20.72
N LEU A 39 5.12 -0.20 19.66
CA LEU A 39 3.68 -0.33 19.43
C LEU A 39 3.06 -1.35 20.39
N ARG A 40 2.81 -0.94 21.65
CA ARG A 40 1.76 -1.55 22.47
C ARG A 40 0.41 -1.18 21.85
N ILE A 41 -0.21 -2.14 21.18
CA ILE A 41 -1.56 -2.03 20.64
C ILE A 41 -2.53 -1.97 21.83
N GLU A 42 -2.96 -0.77 22.23
CA GLU A 42 -4.13 -0.62 23.07
C GLU A 42 -5.38 -0.96 22.24
N ARG A 43 -6.04 -2.07 22.59
CA ARG A 43 -7.32 -2.47 22.02
C ARG A 43 -8.40 -1.48 22.47
N ILE A 44 -8.66 -0.46 21.67
CA ILE A 44 -9.87 0.36 21.83
C ILE A 44 -11.06 -0.52 21.43
N GLY A 45 -12.02 -0.68 22.34
CA GLY A 45 -13.17 -1.58 22.25
C GLY A 45 -14.26 -1.20 21.23
N SER A 46 -13.90 -0.62 20.09
CA SER A 46 -14.83 -0.36 18.98
C SER A 46 -14.79 -1.51 17.97
N THR A 47 -15.98 -1.96 17.53
CA THR A 47 -16.13 -2.97 16.49
C THR A 47 -15.39 -2.53 15.22
N PRO A 48 -14.52 -3.36 14.63
CA PRO A 48 -13.84 -3.02 13.38
C PRO A 48 -14.83 -2.59 12.29
N ALA A 49 -14.71 -1.37 11.80
CA ALA A 49 -15.38 -0.98 10.57
C ALA A 49 -14.55 -1.49 9.38
N PHE A 50 -15.13 -2.34 8.55
CA PHE A 50 -14.54 -2.74 7.28
C PHE A 50 -15.06 -1.84 6.18
N GLN A 51 -14.16 -1.30 5.37
CA GLN A 51 -14.52 -0.37 4.29
C GLN A 51 -13.68 -0.64 3.05
N TRP A 52 -14.27 -0.30 1.91
CA TRP A 52 -13.57 -0.12 0.66
C TRP A 52 -12.73 1.15 0.75
N ILE A 53 -11.44 1.04 0.44
CA ILE A 53 -10.54 2.18 0.26
C ILE A 53 -10.20 2.23 -1.22
N SER A 54 -10.59 3.31 -1.89
CA SER A 54 -10.36 3.51 -3.31
C SER A 54 -9.55 4.78 -3.54
N VAL A 55 -8.49 4.64 -4.33
CA VAL A 55 -7.58 5.73 -4.69
C VAL A 55 -7.82 6.08 -6.15
N TYR A 56 -8.06 7.36 -6.40
CA TYR A 56 -8.31 7.93 -7.71
C TYR A 56 -7.15 8.84 -8.07
N THR A 57 -6.64 8.71 -9.29
CA THR A 57 -5.58 9.60 -9.79
C THR A 57 -6.01 10.21 -11.10
N LYS A 58 -5.68 11.50 -11.28
CA LYS A 58 -5.90 12.21 -12.53
C LYS A 58 -5.02 11.60 -13.61
N ARG A 59 -5.60 11.22 -14.75
CA ARG A 59 -4.87 10.65 -15.89
C ARG A 59 -5.39 11.22 -17.20
N PRO A 60 -4.64 11.11 -18.30
CA PRO A 60 -5.20 11.36 -19.63
C PRO A 60 -6.51 10.58 -19.83
N PRO A 61 -7.50 11.14 -20.56
CA PRO A 61 -8.77 10.48 -20.79
C PRO A 61 -8.57 9.04 -21.31
N MET A 62 -9.16 8.07 -20.61
CA MET A 62 -9.06 6.67 -20.96
C MET A 62 -10.35 5.91 -20.62
N LYS A 63 -10.55 4.76 -21.24
CA LYS A 63 -11.65 3.86 -20.88
C LYS A 63 -11.25 3.05 -19.65
N GLN A 64 -12.06 3.11 -18.60
CA GLN A 64 -11.97 2.25 -17.43
C GLN A 64 -13.31 1.53 -17.20
N ARG A 65 -13.25 0.31 -16.69
CA ARG A 65 -14.39 -0.52 -16.34
C ARG A 65 -14.13 -1.18 -15.01
N PHE A 66 -15.15 -1.26 -14.18
CA PHE A 66 -15.10 -2.05 -12.95
C PHE A 66 -16.20 -3.11 -12.94
N HIS A 67 -15.94 -4.17 -12.19
CA HIS A 67 -16.92 -5.18 -11.78
C HIS A 67 -16.64 -5.51 -10.33
N HIS A 68 -17.67 -5.68 -9.51
CA HIS A 68 -17.55 -6.10 -8.12
C HIS A 68 -18.62 -7.17 -7.81
N ASN A 69 -18.55 -7.76 -6.62
CA ASN A 69 -19.41 -8.88 -6.23
C ASN A 69 -19.30 -10.09 -7.17
N ILE A 70 -18.10 -10.32 -7.73
CA ILE A 70 -17.87 -11.37 -8.71
C ILE A 70 -17.57 -12.68 -8.00
N ALA A 71 -18.35 -13.72 -8.28
CA ALA A 71 -18.04 -15.08 -7.85
C ALA A 71 -16.93 -15.72 -8.71
N ASN A 72 -16.23 -16.72 -8.17
CA ASN A 72 -15.13 -17.42 -8.86
C ASN A 72 -15.48 -17.88 -10.28
N SER A 73 -16.68 -18.43 -10.48
CA SER A 73 -17.18 -18.92 -11.76
C SER A 73 -17.38 -17.83 -12.83
N ARG A 74 -17.44 -16.57 -12.41
CA ARG A 74 -17.70 -15.40 -13.27
C ARG A 74 -16.45 -14.60 -13.59
N LEU A 75 -15.32 -14.86 -12.92
CA LEU A 75 -14.06 -14.14 -13.15
C LEU A 75 -13.64 -14.17 -14.62
N SER A 76 -13.66 -15.36 -15.24
CA SER A 76 -13.26 -15.51 -16.63
C SER A 76 -14.18 -14.76 -17.59
N HIS A 77 -15.49 -14.79 -17.35
CA HIS A 77 -16.44 -14.06 -18.15
C HIS A 77 -16.15 -12.55 -18.19
N HIS A 78 -15.86 -11.95 -17.03
CA HIS A 78 -15.56 -10.52 -16.93
C HIS A 78 -14.18 -10.17 -17.52
N ALA A 79 -13.15 -10.97 -17.23
CA ALA A 79 -11.80 -10.76 -17.74
C ALA A 79 -11.75 -10.86 -19.28
N GLU A 80 -12.36 -11.89 -19.87
CA GLU A 80 -12.36 -12.07 -21.34
C GLU A 80 -13.21 -11.01 -22.05
N LYS A 81 -14.30 -10.54 -21.43
CA LYS A 81 -15.06 -9.40 -21.95
C LYS A 81 -14.20 -8.12 -21.93
N GLY A 82 -13.47 -7.86 -20.85
CA GLY A 82 -12.54 -6.73 -20.75
C GLY A 82 -11.47 -6.78 -21.85
N LYS A 83 -10.84 -7.94 -22.02
CA LYS A 83 -9.81 -8.18 -23.03
C LYS A 83 -10.30 -7.95 -24.46
N ARG A 84 -11.49 -8.46 -24.82
CA ARG A 84 -12.10 -8.20 -26.13
C ARG A 84 -12.36 -6.71 -26.40
N ASP A 85 -12.58 -5.95 -25.34
CA ASP A 85 -12.82 -4.51 -25.41
C ASP A 85 -11.53 -3.67 -25.31
N GLY A 86 -10.34 -4.30 -25.38
CA GLY A 86 -9.04 -3.64 -25.30
C GLY A 86 -8.67 -3.16 -23.89
N LEU A 87 -9.28 -3.74 -22.84
CA LEU A 87 -9.00 -3.39 -21.44
C LEU A 87 -8.17 -4.48 -20.77
N PHE A 88 -7.26 -4.07 -19.89
CA PHE A 88 -6.47 -4.97 -19.06
C PHE A 88 -6.81 -4.76 -17.59
N ILE A 89 -6.78 -5.82 -16.79
CA ILE A 89 -6.98 -5.73 -15.34
C ILE A 89 -5.82 -4.95 -14.73
N SER A 90 -6.12 -3.81 -14.12
CA SER A 90 -5.16 -2.92 -13.47
C SER A 90 -5.15 -3.09 -11.95
N CYS A 91 -6.30 -3.34 -11.34
CA CYS A 91 -6.42 -3.61 -9.91
C CYS A 91 -7.38 -4.76 -9.63
N VAL A 92 -7.06 -5.56 -8.61
CA VAL A 92 -7.97 -6.56 -8.04
C VAL A 92 -8.06 -6.37 -6.53
N ALA A 93 -9.23 -6.63 -5.98
CA ALA A 93 -9.48 -6.65 -4.54
C ALA A 93 -10.55 -7.71 -4.21
N SER A 94 -10.72 -8.02 -2.92
CA SER A 94 -11.73 -8.96 -2.46
C SER A 94 -12.43 -8.43 -1.22
N GLU A 95 -13.76 -8.55 -1.21
CA GLU A 95 -14.58 -8.40 -0.01
C GLU A 95 -15.13 -9.78 0.35
N ALA A 96 -14.77 -10.27 1.54
CA ALA A 96 -15.00 -11.65 1.95
C ALA A 96 -14.43 -12.64 0.91
N ASN A 97 -15.28 -13.25 0.09
CA ASN A 97 -14.93 -14.22 -0.96
C ASN A 97 -15.41 -13.80 -2.36
N LEU A 98 -15.75 -12.52 -2.54
CA LEU A 98 -16.19 -11.94 -3.80
C LEU A 98 -15.14 -10.97 -4.33
N TRP A 99 -14.90 -11.02 -5.63
CA TRP A 99 -13.85 -10.25 -6.26
C TRP A 99 -14.37 -8.92 -6.81
N ALA A 100 -13.50 -7.92 -6.75
CA ALA A 100 -13.59 -6.70 -7.53
C ALA A 100 -12.44 -6.63 -8.53
N LEU A 101 -12.77 -6.30 -9.78
CA LEU A 101 -11.83 -6.08 -10.86
C LEU A 101 -11.98 -4.64 -11.35
N VAL A 102 -10.86 -3.95 -11.48
CA VAL A 102 -10.75 -2.70 -12.25
C VAL A 102 -9.91 -2.99 -13.48
N MET A 103 -10.39 -2.56 -14.64
CA MET A 103 -9.74 -2.73 -15.92
C MET A 103 -9.68 -1.40 -16.66
N ASP A 104 -8.54 -1.07 -17.26
CA ASP A 104 -8.42 0.15 -18.06
C ASP A 104 -7.54 -0.03 -19.30
N ALA A 105 -7.70 0.91 -20.24
CA ALA A 105 -6.94 0.97 -21.49
C ALA A 105 -5.56 1.64 -21.32
N GLY A 106 -5.30 2.28 -20.17
CA GLY A 106 -4.10 3.09 -19.93
C GLY A 106 -2.95 2.34 -19.23
N THR A 107 -3.06 1.02 -19.04
CA THR A 107 -2.04 0.21 -18.34
C THR A 107 -0.71 0.12 -19.09
N GLY A 108 -0.74 0.22 -20.44
CA GLY A 108 0.41 -0.10 -21.29
C GLY A 108 0.73 -1.60 -21.38
N PHE A 109 -0.12 -2.47 -20.83
CA PHE A 109 0.07 -3.92 -20.92
C PHE A 109 -0.22 -4.43 -22.34
N THR A 110 0.49 -5.48 -22.74
CA THR A 110 0.36 -6.09 -24.08
C THR A 110 -0.23 -7.48 -24.05
N SER A 111 -0.13 -8.16 -22.92
CA SER A 111 -0.74 -9.46 -22.66
C SER A 111 -0.94 -9.65 -21.17
N GLN A 112 -1.95 -10.42 -20.78
CA GLN A 112 -2.25 -10.68 -19.39
C GLN A 112 -2.74 -12.11 -19.19
N VAL A 113 -2.32 -12.70 -18.08
CA VAL A 113 -2.78 -13.98 -17.57
C VAL A 113 -3.19 -13.81 -16.12
N TYR A 114 -4.17 -14.58 -15.66
CA TYR A 114 -4.60 -14.54 -14.28
C TYR A 114 -4.91 -15.95 -13.77
N LYS A 115 -4.82 -16.14 -12.46
CA LYS A 115 -5.17 -17.39 -11.80
C LYS A 115 -5.89 -17.13 -10.50
N PHE A 116 -7.10 -17.67 -10.42
CA PHE A 116 -7.72 -17.99 -9.14
C PHE A 116 -7.08 -19.26 -8.57
N SER A 117 -6.76 -19.24 -7.28
CA SER A 117 -6.22 -20.37 -6.54
C SER A 117 -6.89 -20.45 -5.17
N SER A 118 -7.25 -21.65 -4.74
CA SER A 118 -7.69 -21.90 -3.35
C SER A 118 -6.57 -21.70 -2.33
N THR A 119 -5.32 -21.61 -2.79
CA THR A 119 -4.15 -21.33 -1.96
C THR A 119 -3.68 -19.88 -2.13
N PHE A 120 -3.16 -19.31 -1.04
CA PHE A 120 -2.62 -17.96 -1.03
C PHE A 120 -1.31 -17.88 -1.82
N LEU A 121 -1.32 -17.13 -2.93
CA LEU A 121 -0.21 -16.89 -3.86
C LEU A 121 0.49 -18.19 -4.34
N PRO A 122 -0.07 -18.90 -5.35
CA PRO A 122 0.43 -20.19 -5.81
C PRO A 122 1.82 -20.09 -6.47
N LYS A 123 2.87 -20.47 -5.72
CA LYS A 123 4.29 -20.34 -6.11
C LYS A 123 4.61 -20.92 -7.48
N ASP A 124 4.25 -22.18 -7.73
CA ASP A 124 4.66 -22.88 -8.96
C ASP A 124 4.05 -22.23 -10.21
N TRP A 125 2.82 -21.73 -10.11
CA TRP A 125 2.19 -21.03 -11.23
C TRP A 125 2.85 -19.67 -11.49
N ILE A 126 3.17 -18.92 -10.42
CA ILE A 126 3.87 -17.63 -10.52
C ILE A 126 5.25 -17.83 -11.17
N MET A 127 6.02 -18.82 -10.70
CA MET A 127 7.34 -19.14 -11.28
C MET A 127 7.25 -19.46 -12.77
N LYS A 128 6.29 -20.32 -13.16
CA LYS A 128 6.05 -20.65 -14.58
C LYS A 128 5.67 -19.44 -15.44
N GLN A 129 5.00 -18.44 -14.86
CA GLN A 129 4.65 -17.21 -15.57
C GLN A 129 5.83 -16.24 -15.67
N TRP A 130 6.68 -16.16 -14.64
CA TRP A 130 7.93 -15.39 -14.70
C TRP A 130 8.87 -15.90 -15.80
N GLU A 131 9.00 -17.22 -15.97
CA GLU A 131 9.78 -17.84 -17.08
C GLU A 131 9.26 -17.41 -18.47
N LYS A 132 7.99 -17.00 -18.55
CA LYS A 132 7.34 -16.52 -19.77
C LYS A 132 7.34 -15.00 -19.91
N ASN A 133 8.10 -14.29 -19.05
CA ASN A 133 8.19 -12.84 -18.97
C ASN A 133 6.86 -12.14 -18.61
N TYR A 134 5.97 -12.82 -17.90
CA TYR A 134 4.85 -12.16 -17.23
C TYR A 134 5.30 -11.73 -15.83
N TYR A 135 4.95 -10.53 -15.41
CA TYR A 135 5.23 -10.03 -14.05
C TYR A 135 3.92 -9.81 -13.31
N ILE A 136 3.89 -10.07 -12.01
CA ILE A 136 2.73 -9.78 -11.15
C ILE A 136 2.41 -8.29 -11.25
N SER A 137 1.22 -7.99 -11.73
CA SER A 137 0.71 -6.63 -11.89
C SER A 137 -0.37 -6.28 -10.87
N SER A 138 -1.10 -7.28 -10.35
CA SER A 138 -2.07 -7.08 -9.27
C SER A 138 -2.37 -8.38 -8.54
N ILE A 139 -2.60 -8.31 -7.23
CA ILE A 139 -2.91 -9.46 -6.37
C ILE A 139 -4.02 -9.11 -5.37
N ALA A 140 -4.93 -10.05 -5.17
CA ALA A 140 -5.96 -10.00 -4.13
C ALA A 140 -6.03 -11.34 -3.41
N GLY A 141 -6.13 -11.34 -2.08
CA GLY A 141 -6.53 -12.51 -1.31
C GLY A 141 -7.94 -12.34 -0.74
N ALA A 142 -8.59 -13.46 -0.48
CA ALA A 142 -9.92 -13.55 0.11
C ALA A 142 -9.84 -14.10 1.54
N ASN A 143 -10.92 -13.96 2.30
CA ASN A 143 -10.97 -14.36 3.71
C ASN A 143 -10.83 -15.88 3.90
N ASN A 144 -11.24 -16.67 2.92
CA ASN A 144 -11.06 -18.12 2.92
C ASN A 144 -9.62 -18.59 2.56
N GLY A 145 -8.66 -17.66 2.45
CA GLY A 145 -7.27 -17.96 2.10
C GLY A 145 -7.02 -18.18 0.61
N SER A 146 -8.05 -18.12 -0.24
CA SER A 146 -7.89 -18.12 -1.69
C SER A 146 -7.28 -16.81 -2.19
N SER A 147 -6.73 -16.83 -3.40
CA SER A 147 -6.13 -15.64 -4.00
C SER A 147 -6.38 -15.58 -5.51
N LEU A 148 -6.40 -14.35 -6.01
CA LEU A 148 -6.39 -14.02 -7.42
C LEU A 148 -5.07 -13.30 -7.74
N VAL A 149 -4.29 -13.91 -8.63
CA VAL A 149 -3.03 -13.33 -9.11
C VAL A 149 -3.20 -12.94 -10.57
N VAL A 150 -2.87 -11.70 -10.90
CA VAL A 150 -2.83 -11.17 -12.27
C VAL A 150 -1.38 -10.88 -12.63
N MET A 151 -0.91 -11.42 -13.76
CA MET A 151 0.43 -11.18 -14.28
C MET A 151 0.36 -10.69 -15.72
N SER A 152 1.18 -9.70 -16.05
CA SER A 152 1.09 -8.96 -17.32
C SER A 152 2.45 -8.83 -18.02
N LYS A 153 2.41 -8.70 -19.35
CA LYS A 153 3.51 -8.26 -20.22
C LYS A 153 3.33 -6.78 -20.58
N GLY A 154 4.40 -6.13 -21.04
CA GLY A 154 4.40 -4.69 -21.31
C GLY A 154 4.64 -3.83 -20.07
N THR A 155 4.90 -4.47 -18.92
CA THR A 155 5.40 -3.78 -17.72
C THR A 155 6.81 -3.27 -17.97
N ARG A 156 7.22 -2.23 -17.25
CA ARG A 156 8.62 -1.77 -17.22
C ARG A 156 9.52 -2.63 -16.33
N TYR A 157 8.95 -3.57 -15.58
CA TYR A 157 9.69 -4.36 -14.61
C TYR A 157 10.74 -5.25 -15.27
N ILE A 158 11.93 -5.28 -14.68
CA ILE A 158 13.05 -6.11 -15.14
C ILE A 158 13.35 -7.28 -14.20
N GLN A 159 13.04 -7.10 -12.91
CA GLN A 159 13.21 -8.11 -11.87
C GLN A 159 12.07 -7.95 -10.88
N GLN A 160 11.54 -9.07 -10.38
CA GLN A 160 10.46 -9.08 -9.40
C GLN A 160 10.71 -10.16 -8.35
N SER A 161 10.28 -9.88 -7.14
CA SER A 161 10.27 -10.85 -6.04
C SER A 161 9.03 -10.62 -5.20
N TYR A 162 8.52 -11.68 -4.56
CA TYR A 162 7.44 -11.55 -3.60
C TYR A 162 7.77 -12.33 -2.33
N LYS A 163 7.15 -11.93 -1.23
CA LYS A 163 7.22 -12.64 0.04
C LYS A 163 5.86 -12.69 0.70
N THR A 164 5.56 -13.83 1.30
CA THR A 164 4.38 -14.04 2.13
C THR A 164 4.78 -14.30 3.57
N GLY A 165 3.92 -13.94 4.52
CA GLY A 165 4.11 -14.24 5.94
C GLY A 165 2.84 -13.98 6.75
N ASP A 166 2.85 -14.34 8.02
CA ASP A 166 1.75 -14.05 8.94
C ASP A 166 1.81 -12.60 9.48
N SER A 167 2.86 -11.87 9.11
CA SER A 167 3.05 -10.44 9.37
C SER A 167 3.71 -9.78 8.16
N ILE A 168 3.68 -8.44 8.13
CA ILE A 168 4.36 -7.67 7.09
C ILE A 168 5.88 -7.96 7.15
N PRO A 169 6.53 -8.38 6.04
CA PRO A 169 7.92 -8.83 6.06
C PRO A 169 8.94 -7.66 6.02
N LEU A 170 8.93 -6.79 7.02
CA LEU A 170 9.64 -5.50 7.04
C LEU A 170 11.15 -5.60 6.82
N LYS A 171 11.83 -6.54 7.50
CA LYS A 171 13.27 -6.78 7.30
C LYS A 171 13.62 -7.15 5.86
N TRP A 172 12.74 -7.88 5.17
CA TRP A 172 12.93 -8.24 3.77
C TRP A 172 12.66 -7.05 2.85
N MET A 173 11.63 -6.25 3.14
CA MET A 173 11.31 -5.03 2.40
C MET A 173 12.46 -4.02 2.46
N ASP A 174 13.03 -3.79 3.65
CA ASP A 174 14.19 -2.90 3.83
C ASP A 174 15.40 -3.32 2.98
N LYS A 175 15.74 -4.62 3.04
CA LYS A 175 16.80 -5.17 2.17
C LYS A 175 16.48 -4.97 0.69
N LYS A 176 15.23 -5.19 0.27
CA LYS A 176 14.81 -5.05 -1.13
C LYS A 176 14.81 -3.61 -1.61
N TRP A 177 14.41 -2.65 -0.77
CA TRP A 177 14.53 -1.22 -1.06
C TRP A 177 15.97 -0.80 -1.28
N LYS A 178 16.91 -1.29 -0.45
CA LYS A 178 18.37 -1.07 -0.61
C LYS A 178 18.91 -1.67 -1.92
N GLU A 179 18.33 -2.78 -2.39
CA GLU A 179 18.63 -3.40 -3.69
C GLU A 179 17.95 -2.69 -4.88
N GLY A 180 17.21 -1.60 -4.65
CA GLY A 180 16.53 -0.81 -5.68
C GLY A 180 15.19 -1.40 -6.16
N PHE A 181 14.64 -2.37 -5.44
CA PHE A 181 13.25 -2.82 -5.64
C PHE A 181 12.29 -1.85 -4.96
N HIS A 182 11.08 -1.76 -5.48
CA HIS A 182 9.99 -0.98 -4.90
C HIS A 182 8.75 -1.88 -4.79
N VAL A 183 7.94 -1.71 -3.76
CA VAL A 183 6.65 -2.38 -3.63
C VAL A 183 5.77 -1.96 -4.80
N THR A 184 5.23 -2.93 -5.52
CA THR A 184 4.34 -2.71 -6.68
C THR A 184 2.96 -3.30 -6.48
N SER A 185 2.79 -4.21 -5.52
CA SER A 185 1.47 -4.70 -5.12
C SER A 185 1.56 -5.33 -3.73
N MET A 186 0.50 -5.17 -2.94
CA MET A 186 0.34 -5.79 -1.63
C MET A 186 -1.04 -6.42 -1.55
N THR A 187 -1.14 -7.47 -0.75
CA THR A 187 -2.41 -8.12 -0.49
C THR A 187 -2.42 -8.83 0.84
N THR A 188 -3.61 -9.16 1.30
CA THR A 188 -3.86 -9.99 2.47
C THR A 188 -4.81 -11.13 2.08
N GLY A 189 -4.70 -12.26 2.77
CA GLY A 189 -5.61 -13.40 2.64
C GLY A 189 -5.82 -14.05 4.00
N GLY A 190 -6.97 -13.80 4.61
CA GLY A 190 -7.13 -14.02 6.05
C GLY A 190 -6.17 -13.13 6.83
N SER A 191 -5.36 -13.72 7.71
CA SER A 191 -4.30 -13.03 8.47
C SER A 191 -2.96 -12.93 7.73
N ARG A 192 -2.81 -13.59 6.58
CA ARG A 192 -1.53 -13.66 5.86
C ARG A 192 -1.33 -12.43 4.99
N TRP A 193 -0.09 -11.94 4.95
CA TRP A 193 0.36 -10.85 4.11
C TRP A 193 1.11 -11.36 2.89
N GLY A 194 0.95 -10.69 1.77
CA GLY A 194 1.71 -10.88 0.55
C GLY A 194 2.22 -9.53 0.02
N VAL A 195 3.54 -9.42 -0.19
CA VAL A 195 4.17 -8.20 -0.72
C VAL A 195 4.96 -8.55 -1.98
N VAL A 196 4.70 -7.82 -3.06
CA VAL A 196 5.40 -7.93 -4.33
C VAL A 196 6.25 -6.68 -4.53
N MET A 197 7.54 -6.87 -4.79
CA MET A 197 8.47 -5.78 -5.09
C MET A 197 9.15 -6.00 -6.45
N SER A 198 9.30 -4.93 -7.22
CA SER A 198 9.85 -4.96 -8.58
C SER A 198 10.92 -3.89 -8.79
N ARG A 199 11.93 -4.19 -9.61
CA ARG A 199 12.90 -3.19 -10.12
C ARG A 199 12.39 -2.56 -11.40
N ASN A 200 12.84 -1.33 -11.66
CA ASN A 200 12.36 -0.49 -12.76
C ASN A 200 10.84 -0.25 -12.68
N SER A 201 10.33 -0.08 -11.45
CA SER A 201 8.93 0.20 -11.16
C SER A 201 8.45 1.58 -11.63
N GLY A 202 9.39 2.49 -11.88
CA GLY A 202 9.10 3.89 -12.14
C GLY A 202 9.05 4.75 -10.86
N PHE A 203 9.35 4.20 -9.68
CA PHE A 203 9.42 4.95 -8.41
C PHE A 203 10.87 5.28 -8.02
N SER A 204 11.08 6.47 -7.44
CA SER A 204 12.36 6.93 -6.89
C SER A 204 12.45 6.66 -5.39
N GLU A 205 11.37 6.98 -4.67
CA GLU A 205 11.27 6.87 -3.23
C GLU A 205 9.98 6.13 -2.84
N GLN A 206 10.05 5.43 -1.72
CA GLN A 206 8.92 4.74 -1.12
C GLN A 206 9.03 4.74 0.39
N VAL A 207 7.87 4.85 1.02
CA VAL A 207 7.67 4.73 2.45
C VAL A 207 6.41 3.93 2.72
N MET A 208 6.42 3.19 3.82
CA MET A 208 5.26 2.44 4.29
C MET A 208 4.73 3.05 5.57
N GLU A 209 3.41 3.21 5.63
CA GLU A 209 2.67 3.63 6.81
C GLU A 209 1.75 2.48 7.25
N VAL A 210 1.69 2.20 8.56
CA VAL A 210 0.90 1.10 9.16
C VAL A 210 -0.07 1.70 10.19
N ASP A 211 -1.27 1.12 10.28
CA ASP A 211 -2.33 1.42 11.26
C ASP A 211 -2.77 2.89 11.33
N PHE A 212 -3.73 3.21 10.45
CA PHE A 212 -4.33 4.54 10.25
C PHE A 212 -5.25 4.99 11.40
N LEU A 213 -4.69 5.22 12.58
CA LEU A 213 -5.35 6.02 13.61
C LEU A 213 -5.40 7.48 13.10
N ASN A 214 -6.43 7.80 12.31
CA ASN A 214 -6.58 9.00 11.48
C ASN A 214 -5.61 9.06 10.27
N PRO A 215 -5.96 9.75 9.17
CA PRO A 215 -4.92 10.20 8.25
C PRO A 215 -4.02 11.13 9.06
N SER A 216 -2.92 10.60 9.57
CA SER A 216 -1.98 11.37 10.38
C SER A 216 -1.54 12.60 9.58
N GLU A 217 -1.19 13.69 10.27
CA GLU A 217 -0.53 14.84 9.66
C GLU A 217 0.63 14.41 8.75
N ASP A 218 1.24 13.24 9.04
CA ASP A 218 2.29 12.62 8.25
C ASP A 218 1.85 12.21 6.84
N ILE A 219 0.64 11.67 6.64
CA ILE A 219 0.16 11.31 5.30
C ILE A 219 -0.07 12.58 4.48
N ASN A 220 -0.75 13.57 5.05
CA ASN A 220 -0.98 14.85 4.35
C ASN A 220 0.36 15.52 4.01
N ARG A 221 1.29 15.57 4.96
CA ARG A 221 2.65 16.10 4.73
C ARG A 221 3.39 15.33 3.62
N ARG A 222 3.26 14.00 3.57
CA ARG A 222 3.86 13.19 2.51
C ARG A 222 3.21 13.46 1.15
N LEU A 223 1.87 13.56 1.09
CA LEU A 223 1.15 13.90 -0.12
C LEU A 223 1.56 15.29 -0.64
N GLU A 224 1.67 16.28 0.25
CA GLU A 224 2.19 17.62 -0.06
C GLU A 224 3.65 17.59 -0.54
N SER A 225 4.44 16.65 -0.03
CA SER A 225 5.82 16.40 -0.48
C SER A 225 5.91 15.62 -1.80
N GLY A 226 4.79 15.35 -2.47
CA GLY A 226 4.72 14.69 -3.77
C GLY A 226 4.68 13.15 -3.71
N TYR A 227 4.48 12.56 -2.54
CA TYR A 227 4.17 11.14 -2.44
C TYR A 227 2.73 10.88 -2.91
N MET A 228 2.50 9.68 -3.45
CA MET A 228 1.17 9.19 -3.78
C MET A 228 0.98 7.78 -3.23
N ILE A 229 -0.25 7.44 -2.83
CA ILE A 229 -0.60 6.07 -2.47
C ILE A 229 -0.55 5.21 -3.74
N THR A 230 0.25 4.14 -3.72
CA THR A 230 0.44 3.25 -4.88
C THR A 230 0.08 1.80 -4.60
N SER A 231 0.04 1.39 -3.33
CA SER A 231 -0.36 0.04 -2.94
C SER A 231 -0.94 0.06 -1.53
N MET A 232 -1.93 -0.78 -1.30
CA MET A 232 -2.65 -0.85 -0.03
C MET A 232 -3.02 -2.30 0.27
N ALA A 233 -2.96 -2.71 1.53
CA ALA A 233 -3.50 -3.98 1.98
C ALA A 233 -3.89 -3.90 3.45
N ALA A 234 -4.90 -4.66 3.85
CA ALA A 234 -5.40 -4.63 5.22
C ALA A 234 -5.94 -6.01 5.63
N THR A 235 -5.67 -6.38 6.89
CA THR A 235 -6.27 -7.50 7.59
C THR A 235 -7.43 -7.01 8.47
N ALA A 236 -7.97 -7.89 9.30
CA ALA A 236 -8.91 -7.50 10.35
C ALA A 236 -8.25 -6.67 11.46
N ASP A 237 -6.93 -6.79 11.64
CA ASP A 237 -6.20 -6.21 12.77
C ASP A 237 -5.33 -5.03 12.36
N GLN A 238 -4.85 -5.01 11.11
CA GLN A 238 -3.83 -4.07 10.65
C GLN A 238 -4.08 -3.59 9.22
N ALA A 239 -3.72 -2.34 8.92
CA ALA A 239 -3.73 -1.79 7.57
C ALA A 239 -2.37 -1.19 7.21
N ALA A 240 -1.94 -1.34 5.95
CA ALA A 240 -0.69 -0.76 5.46
C ALA A 240 -0.87 -0.08 4.11
N LEU A 241 -0.24 1.09 3.96
CA LEU A 241 -0.16 1.85 2.71
C LEU A 241 1.30 1.99 2.28
N ILE A 242 1.51 1.92 0.98
CA ILE A 242 2.75 2.34 0.35
C ILE A 242 2.51 3.68 -0.33
N LEU A 243 3.32 4.65 0.06
CA LEU A 243 3.42 5.96 -0.53
C LEU A 243 4.68 5.99 -1.39
N SER A 244 4.60 6.47 -2.63
CA SER A 244 5.72 6.50 -3.58
C SER A 244 5.85 7.83 -4.30
N ILE A 245 7.09 8.21 -4.64
CA ILE A 245 7.37 9.29 -5.58
C ILE A 245 7.72 8.69 -6.95
N PRO A 246 7.05 9.10 -8.04
CA PRO A 246 7.43 8.71 -9.40
C PRO A 246 8.79 9.31 -9.82
N ARG A 247 9.63 8.53 -10.51
CA ARG A 247 10.92 8.98 -11.07
C ARG A 247 10.79 10.09 -12.11
N ARG A 248 9.70 10.08 -12.85
CA ARG A 248 9.38 11.13 -13.81
C ARG A 248 8.24 11.94 -13.21
N LYS A 249 8.51 13.20 -12.88
CA LYS A 249 7.45 14.13 -12.48
C LYS A 249 6.48 14.25 -13.65
N ILE A 250 5.26 13.81 -13.43
CA ILE A 250 4.13 14.14 -14.28
C ILE A 250 3.53 15.39 -13.61
N THR A 251 3.59 16.53 -14.29
CA THR A 251 3.01 17.78 -13.79
C THR A 251 1.51 17.59 -13.52
N ASP A 252 1.02 18.09 -12.38
CA ASP A 252 -0.38 18.08 -11.95
C ASP A 252 -1.01 16.71 -11.64
N GLU A 253 -0.23 15.76 -11.09
CA GLU A 253 -0.80 14.52 -10.53
C GLU A 253 -1.64 14.82 -9.27
N ILE A 254 -2.96 14.85 -9.44
CA ILE A 254 -3.92 14.96 -8.34
C ILE A 254 -4.37 13.55 -7.96
N GLN A 255 -4.29 13.23 -6.67
CA GLN A 255 -4.78 11.97 -6.10
C GLN A 255 -5.84 12.24 -5.04
N GLU A 256 -6.92 11.47 -5.07
CA GLU A 256 -7.98 11.49 -4.06
C GLU A 256 -8.19 10.10 -3.49
N THR A 257 -8.53 10.02 -2.20
CA THR A 257 -8.88 8.76 -1.52
C THR A 257 -10.31 8.83 -1.02
N LEU A 258 -11.08 7.77 -1.27
CA LEU A 258 -12.44 7.63 -0.76
C LEU A 258 -12.55 6.33 0.06
N ARG A 259 -13.21 6.44 1.21
CA ARG A 259 -13.58 5.31 2.06
C ARG A 259 -15.10 5.14 2.06
N THR A 260 -15.58 3.92 1.82
CA THR A 260 -17.01 3.61 1.79
C THR A 260 -17.30 2.22 2.36
N SER A 261 -18.48 2.04 2.98
CA SER A 261 -18.92 0.73 3.45
C SER A 261 -19.28 -0.24 2.32
N SER A 262 -19.64 0.27 1.14
CA SER A 262 -19.95 -0.51 -0.06
C SER A 262 -19.08 -0.09 -1.23
N PHE A 263 -18.98 -0.94 -2.26
CA PHE A 263 -18.19 -0.62 -3.44
C PHE A 263 -18.70 0.69 -4.09
N PRO A 264 -17.84 1.69 -4.35
CA PRO A 264 -18.26 3.06 -4.66
C PRO A 264 -18.69 3.28 -6.13
N SER A 265 -19.60 2.46 -6.65
CA SER A 265 -19.97 2.40 -8.08
C SER A 265 -20.39 3.74 -8.69
N SER A 266 -21.24 4.50 -8.01
CA SER A 266 -21.73 5.82 -8.48
C SER A 266 -20.61 6.86 -8.46
N TYR A 267 -19.77 6.85 -7.43
CA TYR A 267 -18.65 7.78 -7.32
C TYR A 267 -17.59 7.55 -8.39
N VAL A 268 -17.29 6.28 -8.71
CA VAL A 268 -16.37 5.95 -9.82
C VAL A 268 -16.84 6.56 -11.14
N LYS A 269 -18.15 6.46 -11.42
CA LYS A 269 -18.73 7.03 -12.66
C LYS A 269 -18.69 8.55 -12.68
N ASP A 270 -18.93 9.22 -11.56
CA ASP A 270 -18.76 10.68 -11.43
C ASP A 270 -17.32 11.10 -11.71
N LYS A 271 -16.35 10.37 -11.15
CA LYS A 271 -14.92 10.67 -11.27
C LYS A 271 -14.38 10.54 -12.68
N TRP A 272 -14.93 9.64 -13.49
CA TRP A 272 -14.58 9.55 -14.92
C TRP A 272 -14.81 10.86 -15.66
N GLY A 273 -15.86 11.63 -15.33
CA GLY A 273 -16.12 12.95 -15.94
C GLY A 273 -15.08 14.02 -15.60
N LYS A 274 -14.27 13.78 -14.56
CA LYS A 274 -13.18 14.66 -14.10
C LYS A 274 -11.79 14.12 -14.49
N ASN A 275 -11.74 13.09 -15.34
CA ASN A 275 -10.51 12.36 -15.70
C ASN A 275 -9.78 11.76 -14.49
N MET A 276 -10.53 11.40 -13.46
CA MET A 276 -10.04 10.73 -12.26
C MET A 276 -10.41 9.24 -12.34
N PHE A 277 -9.41 8.37 -12.25
CA PHE A 277 -9.58 6.92 -12.46
C PHE A 277 -9.06 6.16 -11.25
N ILE A 278 -9.67 5.01 -10.92
CA ILE A 278 -9.15 4.14 -9.86
C ILE A 278 -7.75 3.66 -10.26
N THR A 279 -6.79 3.84 -9.36
CA THR A 279 -5.39 3.38 -9.54
C THR A 279 -4.95 2.39 -8.47
N SER A 280 -5.66 2.35 -7.34
CA SER A 280 -5.50 1.34 -6.30
C SER A 280 -6.80 1.17 -5.54
N ILE A 281 -7.10 -0.06 -5.11
CA ILE A 281 -8.29 -0.37 -4.34
C ILE A 281 -8.00 -1.54 -3.40
N CYS A 282 -8.50 -1.45 -2.17
CA CYS A 282 -8.52 -2.56 -1.23
C CYS A 282 -9.80 -2.55 -0.41
N TYR A 283 -10.05 -3.65 0.28
CA TYR A 283 -11.10 -3.77 1.28
C TYR A 283 -10.47 -4.33 2.55
N GLY A 284 -10.77 -3.72 3.69
CA GLY A 284 -10.22 -4.15 4.96
C GLY A 284 -10.63 -3.23 6.09
N ARG A 285 -10.08 -3.48 7.29
CA ARG A 285 -10.38 -2.62 8.44
C ARG A 285 -9.91 -1.19 8.16
N THR A 286 -10.80 -0.26 8.42
CA THR A 286 -10.49 1.15 8.66
C THR A 286 -10.64 1.39 10.15
N VAL A 287 -9.64 2.03 10.76
CA VAL A 287 -9.70 2.41 12.19
C VAL A 287 -10.80 3.44 12.40
#